data_AF-A0AA88H8M1-F1
#
_entry.id   AF-A0AA88H8M1-F1
#
_cell.length_a   1.000
_cell.length_b   1.000
_cell.length_c   1.000
_cell.angle_alpha   90.00
_cell.angle_beta   90.00
_cell.angle_gamma   90.00
#
_symmetry.space_group_name_H-M   'P 1'
#
loop_
_entity.id
_entity.type
_entity.pdbx_description
1 polymer ?
#
loop_
_entity_poly.entity_id
_entity_poly.type
_entity_poly.pdbx_seq_one_letter_code
_entity_poly.pdbx_strand_id
1 'polypeptide(L)' 'MEAAESVASCLSKEREKEILENRQYVKALLKTTALLGRQGLAFRGQDEGESSANQGNFVETVHLLTEINPDLMKNS' A
#
# COMPACT_ATOMS: atom_id res chain seq x y z
N MET A 1 -38.07 3.58 -7.93
CA MET A 1 -37.70 2.29 -8.55
C MET A 1 -36.26 2.45 -8.98
N GLU A 2 -35.31 1.95 -8.18
CA GLU A 2 -33.88 1.98 -8.56
C GLU A 2 -33.70 1.10 -9.80
N ALA A 3 -33.06 1.65 -10.83
CA ALA A 3 -32.65 0.86 -11.99
C ALA A 3 -31.58 -0.13 -11.51
N ALA A 4 -31.83 -1.43 -11.69
CA ALA A 4 -30.85 -2.46 -11.36
C ALA A 4 -29.58 -2.22 -12.18
N GLU A 5 -28.44 -2.05 -11.49
CA GLU A 5 -27.16 -1.90 -12.15
C GLU A 5 -26.83 -3.13 -13.01
N SER A 6 -26.31 -2.89 -14.21
CA SER A 6 -25.87 -3.96 -15.09
C SER A 6 -24.61 -4.62 -14.50
N VAL A 7 -24.46 -5.92 -14.69
CA VAL A 7 -23.24 -6.64 -14.33
C VAL A 7 -22.01 -5.99 -14.96
N ALA A 8 -22.12 -5.47 -16.18
CA ALA A 8 -21.04 -4.75 -16.85
C ALA A 8 -20.62 -3.48 -16.10
N SER A 9 -21.57 -2.71 -15.56
CA SER A 9 -21.26 -1.51 -14.76
C SER A 9 -20.64 -1.84 -13.41
N CYS A 10 -21.05 -2.97 -12.79
CA CYS A 10 -20.42 -3.43 -11.54
C CYS A 10 -18.95 -3.81 -11.79
N LEU A 11 -18.68 -4.56 -12.87
CA LEU A 11 -17.33 -4.98 -13.23
C LEU A 11 -16.41 -3.79 -13.57
N SER A 12 -16.91 -2.77 -14.26
CA SER A 12 -16.11 -1.58 -14.57
C SER A 12 -15.75 -0.79 -13.31
N LYS A 13 -16.70 -0.64 -12.37
CA LYS A 13 -16.45 0.05 -11.09
C LYS A 13 -15.41 -0.69 -10.24
N GLU A 14 -15.50 -2.01 -10.14
CA GLU A 14 -14.53 -2.78 -9.35
C GLU A 14 -13.12 -2.68 -9.93
N ARG A 15 -13.00 -2.71 -11.27
CA ARG A 15 -11.72 -2.45 -11.95
C ARG A 15 -11.18 -1.05 -11.64
N GLU A 16 -12.02 -0.02 -11.72
CA GLU A 16 -11.60 1.36 -11.44
C GLU A 16 -11.10 1.51 -10.00
N LYS A 17 -11.80 0.87 -9.04
CA LYS A 17 -11.40 0.80 -7.64
C LYS A 17 -10.05 0.11 -7.49
N GLU A 18 -9.84 -1.05 -8.09
CA GLU A 18 -8.56 -1.77 -8.06
C GLU A 18 -7.41 -0.95 -8.65
N ILE A 19 -7.65 -0.25 -9.77
CA ILE A 19 -6.63 0.64 -10.38
C ILE A 19 -6.28 1.77 -9.41
N LEU A 20 -7.28 2.34 -8.73
CA LEU A 20 -7.07 3.42 -7.77
C LEU A 20 -6.25 2.93 -6.57
N GLU A 21 -6.61 1.79 -5.98
CA GLU A 21 -5.89 1.16 -4.86
C GLU A 21 -4.43 0.89 -5.23
N ASN A 22 -4.19 0.25 -6.38
CA ASN A 22 -2.83 -0.06 -6.84
C ASN A 22 -1.98 1.21 -7.03
N ARG A 23 -2.58 2.29 -7.54
CA ARG A 23 -1.91 3.60 -7.67
C ARG A 23 -1.57 4.21 -6.32
N GLN A 24 -2.45 4.10 -5.33
CA GLN A 24 -2.19 4.58 -3.98
C GLN A 24 -1.08 3.78 -3.32
N TYR A 25 -1.08 2.46 -3.46
CA TYR A 25 -0.02 1.59 -2.96
C TYR A 25 1.35 1.95 -3.55
N VAL A 26 1.47 2.04 -4.88
CA VAL A 26 2.72 2.44 -5.55
C VAL A 26 3.19 3.83 -5.08
N LYS A 27 2.25 4.76 -4.89
CA LYS A 27 2.58 6.10 -4.37
C LYS A 27 3.11 6.05 -2.93
N ALA A 28 2.60 5.16 -2.09
CA ALA A 28 3.11 4.95 -0.73
C ALA A 28 4.56 4.44 -0.78
N LEU A 29 4.84 3.39 -1.57
CA LEU A 29 6.20 2.84 -1.73
C LEU A 29 7.20 3.88 -2.23
N LEU A 30 6.81 4.70 -3.22
CA LEU A 30 7.64 5.80 -3.74
C LEU A 30 7.91 6.86 -2.68
N LYS A 31 6.91 7.24 -1.89
CA LYS A 31 7.07 8.23 -0.82
C LYS A 31 7.98 7.71 0.29
N THR A 32 7.81 6.47 0.72
CA THR A 32 8.71 5.83 1.69
C THR A 32 10.14 5.81 1.17
N THR A 33 10.33 5.39 -0.09
CA THR A 33 11.65 5.40 -0.75
C THR A 33 12.28 6.79 -0.75
N ALA A 34 11.52 7.81 -1.14
CA ALA A 34 12.00 9.19 -1.19
C ALA A 34 12.30 9.77 0.20
N LEU A 35 11.50 9.42 1.22
CA LEU A 35 11.70 9.83 2.61
C LEU A 35 13.04 9.29 3.14
N LEU A 36 13.23 7.97 3.06
CA LEU A 36 14.42 7.31 3.58
C LEU A 36 15.67 7.77 2.82
N GLY A 37 15.60 7.84 1.50
CA GLY A 37 16.71 8.33 0.67
C GLY A 37 17.07 9.79 0.97
N ARG A 38 16.09 10.67 1.19
CA ARG A 38 16.34 12.08 1.53
C ARG A 38 16.95 12.24 2.92
N GLN A 39 16.55 11.40 3.86
CA GLN A 39 17.04 11.45 5.25
C GLN A 39 18.34 10.66 5.45
N GLY A 40 18.80 9.93 4.43
CA GLY A 40 19.97 9.05 4.54
C GLY A 40 19.73 7.85 5.46
N LEU A 41 18.48 7.45 5.65
CA LEU A 41 18.11 6.32 6.49
C LEU A 41 18.34 5.01 5.73
N ALA A 42 18.78 3.98 6.45
CA ALA A 42 18.84 2.64 5.91
C ALA A 42 17.42 2.16 5.53
N PHE A 43 17.30 1.53 4.36
CA PHE A 43 16.01 1.01 3.89
C PHE A 43 15.69 -0.31 4.58
N ARG A 44 16.71 -1.16 4.72
CA ARG A 44 16.61 -2.53 5.22
C ARG A 44 17.13 -2.64 6.65
N GLY A 45 16.56 -3.59 7.38
CA GLY A 45 17.06 -4.03 8.68
C GLY A 45 18.17 -5.07 8.53
N GLN A 46 18.63 -5.62 9.65
CA GLN A 46 19.56 -6.75 9.64
C GLN A 46 18.83 -8.07 9.33
N ASP A 47 17.54 -8.17 9.69
CA ASP A 47 16.64 -9.27 9.38
C ASP A 47 15.27 -8.68 9.02
N GLU A 48 14.76 -8.97 7.83
CA GLU A 48 13.45 -8.51 7.35
C GLU A 48 12.35 -9.58 7.55
N GLY A 49 12.66 -10.70 8.20
CA GLY A 49 11.69 -11.76 8.49
C GLY A 49 10.53 -11.27 9.35
N GLU A 50 9.37 -11.92 9.23
CA GLU A 50 8.14 -11.57 9.96
C GLU A 50 8.29 -11.63 11.48
N SER A 51 9.21 -12.45 11.99
CA SER A 51 9.52 -12.54 13.42
C SER A 51 10.63 -11.59 13.88
N SER A 52 11.17 -10.76 12.99
CA SER A 52 12.21 -9.80 13.33
C SER A 52 11.63 -8.67 14.18
N ALA A 53 12.36 -8.28 15.22
CA ALA A 53 12.02 -7.10 16.02
C ALA A 53 12.22 -5.78 15.28
N ASN A 54 12.91 -5.80 14.12
CA ASN A 54 13.12 -4.64 13.27
C ASN A 54 13.26 -5.10 11.82
N GLN A 55 12.17 -5.01 11.06
CA GLN A 55 12.14 -5.43 9.65
C GLN A 55 12.78 -4.41 8.71
N GLY A 56 13.35 -3.33 9.24
CA GLY A 56 13.92 -2.23 8.47
C GLY A 56 12.92 -1.10 8.25
N ASN A 57 13.46 0.12 8.11
CA ASN A 57 12.63 1.32 8.04
C ASN A 57 11.64 1.30 6.87
N PHE A 58 11.96 0.63 5.77
CA PHE A 58 11.03 0.55 4.63
C PHE A 58 9.77 -0.22 4.99
N VAL A 59 9.91 -1.45 5.51
CA VAL A 59 8.79 -2.32 5.89
C VAL A 59 7.97 -1.66 7.00
N GLU A 60 8.64 -1.19 8.05
CA GLU A 60 7.99 -0.53 9.19
C GLU A 60 7.23 0.74 8.78
N THR A 61 7.80 1.57 7.88
CA THR A 61 7.11 2.78 7.40
C THR A 61 5.91 2.42 6.54
N VAL A 62 6.01 1.38 5.71
CA VAL A 62 4.88 0.93 4.88
C VAL A 62 3.76 0.34 5.76
N HIS A 63 4.09 -0.46 6.77
CA HIS A 63 3.11 -0.91 7.77
C HIS A 63 2.47 0.24 8.54
N LEU A 64 3.24 1.25 8.95
CA LEU A 64 2.66 2.43 9.60
C LEU A 64 1.67 3.16 8.68
N LEU A 65 1.95 3.22 7.38
CA LEU A 65 1.03 3.82 6.42
C LEU A 65 -0.27 3.01 6.29
N THR A 66 -0.24 1.69 6.42
CA THR A 66 -1.45 0.86 6.37
C THR A 66 -2.28 0.96 7.64
N GLU A 67 -1.65 1.15 8.81
CA GLU A 67 -2.40 1.44 10.04
C GLU A 67 -3.21 2.73 9.93
N ILE A 68 -2.68 3.73 9.20
CA ILE A 68 -3.36 5.02 8.95
C ILE A 68 -4.43 4.89 7.86
N ASN A 69 -4.17 4.10 6.82
CA ASN A 69 -5.12 3.82 5.74
C ASN A 69 -5.08 2.32 5.41
N PRO A 70 -6.01 1.52 5.97
CA PRO A 70 -6.03 0.06 5.79
C PRO A 70 -6.12 -0.36 4.31
N ASP A 71 -6.75 0.48 3.49
CA ASP A 71 -6.92 0.24 2.04
C ASP A 71 -5.61 0.39 1.24
N LEU A 72 -4.51 0.84 1.86
CA LEU A 72 -3.23 1.04 1.16
C LEU A 72 -2.50 -0.26 0.82
N MET A 73 -2.71 -1.34 1.56
CA MET A 73 -2.11 -2.64 1.25
C MET A 73 -3.17 -3.69 1.02
N LYS A 74 -3.08 -4.33 -0.13
CA LYS A 74 -3.69 -5.64 -0.31
C LYS A 74 -2.85 -6.63 0.49
N ASN A 75 -3.47 -7.26 1.49
CA ASN A 75 -2.91 -8.44 2.14
C ASN A 75 -2.49 -9.40 1.02
N SER A 76 -1.18 -9.55 0.81
CA SER A 76 -0.60 -10.43 -0.21
C SER A 76 -0.70 -11.88 0.23
#